data_AF-A0A7Y3ARG7-F1
#
_entry.id   AF-A0A7Y3ARG7-F1
#
_cell.length_a   1.000
_cell.length_b   1.000
_cell.length_c   1.000
_cell.angle_alpha   90.00
_cell.angle_beta   90.00
_cell.angle_gamma   90.00
#
_symmetry.space_group_name_H-M   'P 1'
#
loop_
_entity.id
_entity.type
_entity.pdbx_description
1 polymer ?
#
loop_
_entity_poly.entity_id
_entity_poly.type
_entity_poly.pdbx_seq_one_letter_code
_entity_poly.pdbx_strand_id
1 'polypeptide(L)'
;MTWTGGMASPEDYPWLGAHWSFFKRRLDAGRLAHALMIEGPAGSGKTVLASAMVARLLCAENQDYACGHCRSCELLSGGAHPDFFNLEPEEGSEVIKVDQVRGMIARLDLTTSISSVKVAYIRPAESMHPAAANALLKSLEEPAGDAVLILVSHDTGKLPVTIRSRCQSISVKQPEQRIVLNWLAKNNSQPPDELGAALQAAGGSPLRALRYLDSPELDAYAKVREALATLLARPASVSMVSSQLDGLEPEELWRWISMCTSEMVKTQMAHQPLNWLQKNVALCDKTLLQLQKQADINRQLSATPVRGDLLLQDWLIKWAEQAV
;
A
#
# COMPACT_ATOMS: atom_id res chain seq x y z
N MET A 1 -16.20 -11.51 6.34
CA MET A 1 -14.84 -11.38 5.77
C MET A 1 -14.87 -11.95 4.36
N THR A 2 -15.16 -11.11 3.39
CA THR A 2 -15.18 -11.48 1.96
C THR A 2 -13.75 -11.45 1.45
N TRP A 3 -13.33 -12.51 0.75
CA TRP A 3 -12.13 -12.46 -0.08
C TRP A 3 -12.32 -11.32 -1.09
N THR A 4 -11.71 -10.16 -0.85
CA THR A 4 -11.78 -8.98 -1.74
C THR A 4 -10.80 -9.08 -2.90
N GLY A 5 -9.99 -10.14 -2.94
CA GLY A 5 -9.09 -10.41 -4.04
C GLY A 5 -9.87 -10.98 -5.21
N GLY A 6 -10.80 -10.25 -5.81
CA GLY A 6 -11.36 -10.65 -7.11
C GLY A 6 -10.23 -11.11 -8.05
N MET A 7 -10.52 -12.04 -8.96
CA MET A 7 -9.54 -12.67 -9.88
C MET A 7 -8.93 -11.68 -10.88
N ALA A 8 -8.52 -10.49 -10.44
CA ALA A 8 -7.73 -9.54 -11.19
C ALA A 8 -6.43 -10.25 -11.55
N SER A 9 -6.23 -10.44 -12.85
CA SER A 9 -5.09 -11.16 -13.36
C SER A 9 -3.87 -10.24 -13.33
N PRO A 10 -2.69 -10.70 -12.88
CA PRO A 10 -1.47 -9.91 -12.97
C PRO A 10 -1.16 -9.40 -14.39
N GLU A 11 -1.73 -10.01 -15.44
CA GLU A 11 -1.59 -9.56 -16.83
C GLU A 11 -2.25 -8.21 -17.11
N ASP A 12 -3.30 -7.86 -16.36
CA ASP A 12 -3.98 -6.57 -16.48
C ASP A 12 -3.08 -5.41 -16.00
N TYR A 13 -1.98 -5.72 -15.32
CA TYR A 13 -1.05 -4.77 -14.74
C TYR A 13 0.34 -4.96 -15.37
N PRO A 14 0.71 -4.15 -16.38
CA PRO A 14 1.93 -4.36 -17.17
C PRO A 14 3.22 -4.47 -16.36
N TRP A 15 3.29 -3.80 -15.20
CA TRP A 15 4.46 -3.82 -14.32
C TRP A 15 4.55 -5.07 -13.42
N LEU A 16 3.50 -5.88 -13.33
CA LEU A 16 3.49 -7.13 -12.54
C LEU A 16 3.96 -8.35 -13.35
N GLY A 17 3.93 -8.28 -14.68
CA GLY A 17 4.20 -9.42 -15.57
C GLY A 17 5.55 -10.10 -15.31
N ALA A 18 6.63 -9.34 -15.12
CA ALA A 18 7.96 -9.90 -14.83
C ALA A 18 8.00 -10.67 -13.50
N HIS A 19 7.30 -10.16 -12.48
CA HIS A 19 7.19 -10.82 -11.17
C HIS A 19 6.36 -12.10 -11.26
N TRP A 20 5.28 -12.07 -12.04
CA TRP A 20 4.47 -13.26 -12.32
C TRP A 20 5.26 -14.35 -13.04
N SER A 21 5.96 -14.00 -14.12
CA SER A 21 6.80 -14.94 -14.87
C SER A 21 7.92 -15.54 -14.01
N PHE A 22 8.48 -14.76 -13.08
CA PHE A 22 9.47 -15.25 -12.12
C PHE A 22 8.89 -16.31 -11.18
N PHE A 23 7.73 -16.03 -10.59
CA PHE A 23 7.01 -16.96 -9.72
C PHE A 23 6.66 -18.24 -10.45
N LYS A 24 6.04 -18.13 -11.63
CA LYS A 24 5.61 -19.28 -12.44
C LYS A 24 6.78 -20.20 -12.76
N ARG A 25 7.90 -19.64 -13.25
CA ARG A 25 9.10 -20.42 -13.57
C ARG A 25 9.65 -21.21 -12.37
N ARG A 26 9.59 -20.64 -11.17
CA ARG A 26 10.03 -21.30 -9.93
C ARG A 26 9.06 -22.39 -9.50
N LEU A 27 7.76 -22.14 -9.62
CA LEU A 27 6.69 -23.10 -9.35
C LEU A 27 6.79 -24.32 -10.26
N ASP A 28 6.85 -24.11 -11.59
CA ASP A 28 6.97 -25.20 -12.58
C ASP A 28 8.22 -26.05 -12.38
N ALA A 29 9.32 -25.43 -11.95
CA ALA A 29 10.58 -26.11 -11.70
C ALA A 29 10.60 -26.89 -10.37
N GLY A 30 9.54 -26.82 -9.55
CA GLY A 30 9.52 -27.37 -8.20
C GLY A 30 10.54 -26.73 -7.26
N ARG A 31 10.89 -25.45 -7.49
CA ARG A 31 11.93 -24.69 -6.76
C ARG A 31 11.37 -23.40 -6.15
N LEU A 32 10.07 -23.35 -5.89
CA LEU A 32 9.46 -22.22 -5.20
C LEU A 32 9.90 -22.26 -3.73
N ALA A 33 10.33 -21.12 -3.20
CA ALA A 33 10.60 -21.03 -1.76
C ALA A 33 9.29 -21.17 -0.98
N HIS A 34 9.35 -21.83 0.17
CA HIS A 34 8.22 -21.98 1.08
C HIS A 34 7.82 -20.65 1.74
N ALA A 35 8.68 -19.64 1.75
CA ALA A 35 8.37 -18.32 2.29
C ALA A 35 8.71 -17.21 1.29
N LEU A 36 7.67 -16.47 0.85
CA LEU A 36 7.79 -15.33 -0.07
C LEU A 36 7.45 -14.03 0.67
N MET A 37 8.27 -13.01 0.50
CA MET A 37 8.00 -11.65 0.96
C MET A 37 7.77 -10.75 -0.26
N ILE A 38 6.55 -10.25 -0.44
CA ILE A 38 6.21 -9.32 -1.50
C ILE A 38 6.20 -7.91 -0.92
N GLU A 39 7.20 -7.11 -1.28
CA GLU A 39 7.49 -5.82 -0.68
C GLU A 39 7.40 -4.66 -1.66
N GLY A 40 7.14 -3.45 -1.14
CA GLY A 40 7.06 -2.21 -1.91
C GLY A 40 5.91 -1.31 -1.47
N PRO A 41 5.78 -0.10 -2.02
CA PRO A 41 4.85 0.90 -1.48
C PRO A 41 3.38 0.54 -1.70
N ALA A 42 2.50 0.98 -0.80
CA ALA A 42 1.06 0.74 -0.90
C ALA A 42 0.48 1.16 -2.27
N GLY A 43 -0.42 0.33 -2.80
CA GLY A 43 -1.07 0.56 -4.09
C GLY A 43 -0.20 0.31 -5.34
N SER A 44 0.96 -0.35 -5.22
CA SER A 44 1.77 -0.80 -6.36
C SER A 44 1.27 -2.08 -7.06
N GLY A 45 0.22 -2.74 -6.54
CA GLY A 45 -0.28 -4.01 -7.09
C GLY A 45 0.24 -5.28 -6.41
N LYS A 46 1.03 -5.16 -5.32
CA LYS A 46 1.51 -6.32 -4.54
C LYS A 46 0.42 -7.27 -4.09
N THR A 47 -0.68 -6.73 -3.58
CA THR A 47 -1.82 -7.52 -3.11
C THR A 47 -2.46 -8.31 -4.26
N VAL A 48 -2.54 -7.71 -5.45
CA VAL A 48 -3.01 -8.39 -6.66
C VAL A 48 -2.08 -9.54 -7.02
N LEU A 49 -0.77 -9.26 -7.12
CA LEU A 49 0.24 -10.27 -7.42
C LEU A 49 0.18 -11.43 -6.40
N ALA A 50 0.13 -11.11 -5.11
CA ALA A 50 0.10 -12.11 -4.04
C ALA A 50 -1.18 -12.95 -4.09
N SER A 51 -2.34 -12.31 -4.29
CA SER A 51 -3.63 -13.02 -4.38
C SER A 51 -3.66 -13.95 -5.59
N ALA A 52 -3.09 -13.54 -6.72
CA ALA A 52 -2.95 -14.39 -7.89
C ALA A 52 -2.01 -15.58 -7.63
N MET A 53 -0.90 -15.39 -6.90
CA MET A 53 -0.01 -16.49 -6.49
C MET A 53 -0.74 -17.48 -5.59
N VAL A 54 -1.48 -17.00 -4.58
CA VAL A 54 -2.33 -17.83 -3.71
C VAL A 54 -3.30 -18.66 -4.55
N ALA A 55 -4.05 -17.99 -5.43
CA ALA A 55 -5.06 -18.65 -6.26
C ALA A 55 -4.44 -19.72 -7.15
N ARG A 56 -3.27 -19.44 -7.74
CA ARG A 56 -2.57 -20.40 -8.60
C ARG A 56 -2.01 -21.60 -7.83
N LEU A 57 -1.51 -21.39 -6.61
CA LEU A 57 -1.01 -22.46 -5.75
C LEU A 57 -2.11 -23.43 -5.31
N LEU A 58 -3.31 -22.91 -5.02
CA LEU A 58 -4.44 -23.72 -4.56
C LEU A 58 -5.23 -24.35 -5.72
N CYS A 59 -5.16 -23.77 -6.91
CA CYS A 59 -5.86 -24.28 -8.10
C CYS A 59 -5.44 -25.73 -8.42
N ALA A 60 -6.44 -26.59 -8.63
CA ALA A 60 -6.22 -28.00 -8.97
C ALA A 60 -5.71 -28.20 -10.41
N GLU A 61 -5.96 -27.23 -11.30
CA GLU A 61 -5.57 -27.29 -12.70
C GLU A 61 -4.20 -26.69 -12.93
N ASN A 62 -3.39 -27.37 -13.75
CA ASN A 62 -2.05 -26.93 -14.10
C ASN A 62 -2.05 -25.99 -15.30
N GLN A 63 -2.51 -24.75 -15.10
CA GLN A 63 -2.52 -23.69 -16.11
C GLN A 63 -1.53 -22.57 -15.73
N ASP A 64 -1.44 -21.51 -16.54
CA ASP A 64 -0.59 -20.36 -16.18
C ASP A 64 -1.17 -19.56 -15.02
N TYR A 65 -2.49 -19.39 -14.96
CA TYR A 65 -3.24 -18.76 -13.87
C TYR A 65 -4.18 -19.75 -13.17
N ALA A 66 -4.84 -19.31 -12.11
CA ALA A 66 -5.92 -20.11 -11.51
C ALA A 66 -7.10 -20.19 -12.49
N CYS A 67 -7.64 -21.40 -12.72
CA CYS A 67 -8.70 -21.61 -13.72
C CYS A 67 -10.03 -20.88 -13.38
N GLY A 68 -10.26 -20.61 -12.09
CA GLY A 68 -11.44 -19.90 -11.61
C GLY A 68 -12.73 -20.72 -11.49
N HIS A 69 -12.77 -21.93 -12.04
CA HIS A 69 -13.97 -22.77 -12.08
C HIS A 69 -13.82 -24.15 -11.41
N CYS A 70 -12.61 -24.57 -11.02
CA CYS A 70 -12.46 -25.82 -10.26
C CYS A 70 -12.98 -25.65 -8.82
N ARG A 71 -13.35 -26.75 -8.16
CA ARG A 71 -13.87 -26.75 -6.78
C ARG A 71 -12.98 -25.97 -5.79
N SER A 72 -11.66 -26.08 -5.95
CA SER A 72 -10.71 -25.30 -5.13
C SER A 72 -10.85 -23.79 -5.38
N CYS A 73 -10.88 -23.35 -6.65
CA CYS A 73 -11.08 -21.95 -6.99
C CYS A 73 -12.44 -21.40 -6.52
N GLU A 74 -13.51 -22.19 -6.60
CA GLU A 74 -14.84 -21.83 -6.07
C GLU A 74 -14.85 -21.67 -4.54
N LEU A 75 -14.20 -22.59 -3.81
CA LEU A 75 -14.07 -22.48 -2.36
C LEU A 75 -13.21 -21.28 -1.95
N LEU A 76 -12.16 -20.98 -2.72
CA LEU A 76 -11.31 -19.83 -2.48
C LEU A 76 -12.06 -18.52 -2.70
N SER A 77 -12.81 -18.39 -3.80
CA SER A 77 -13.60 -17.20 -4.09
C SER A 77 -14.75 -17.01 -3.08
N GLY A 78 -15.33 -18.11 -2.59
CA GLY A 78 -16.30 -18.12 -1.49
C GLY A 78 -15.70 -17.88 -0.10
N GLY A 79 -14.38 -17.76 0.04
CA GLY A 79 -13.70 -17.53 1.33
C GLY A 79 -13.71 -18.71 2.29
N ALA A 80 -13.99 -19.93 1.81
CA ALA A 80 -14.17 -21.14 2.61
C ALA A 80 -13.14 -22.24 2.29
N HIS A 81 -12.02 -21.89 1.63
CA HIS A 81 -11.01 -22.86 1.25
C HIS A 81 -10.28 -23.43 2.48
N PRO A 82 -10.31 -24.75 2.74
CA PRO A 82 -9.80 -25.34 3.99
C PRO A 82 -8.28 -25.25 4.16
N ASP A 83 -7.54 -25.22 3.04
CA ASP A 83 -6.08 -25.13 2.99
C ASP A 83 -5.56 -23.69 2.76
N PHE A 84 -6.45 -22.69 2.83
CA PHE A 84 -6.11 -21.27 2.75
C PHE A 84 -6.24 -20.61 4.12
N PHE A 85 -5.25 -19.80 4.50
CA PHE A 85 -5.23 -19.07 5.75
C PHE A 85 -4.97 -17.59 5.47
N ASN A 86 -5.99 -16.75 5.60
CA ASN A 86 -5.84 -15.30 5.50
C ASN A 86 -5.62 -14.71 6.90
N LEU A 87 -4.45 -14.14 7.15
CA LEU A 87 -4.17 -13.37 8.37
C LEU A 87 -4.08 -11.89 8.07
N GLU A 88 -5.03 -11.17 8.63
CA GLU A 88 -5.13 -9.73 8.66
C GLU A 88 -5.54 -9.29 10.08
N PRO A 89 -5.33 -8.01 10.46
CA PRO A 89 -5.83 -7.50 11.71
C PRO A 89 -7.33 -7.75 11.86
N GLU A 90 -7.76 -8.16 13.06
CA GLU A 90 -9.18 -8.34 13.35
C GLU A 90 -9.93 -6.99 13.25
N GLU A 91 -11.23 -7.04 13.01
CA GLU A 91 -12.06 -5.83 12.94
C GLU A 91 -11.93 -5.00 14.24
N GLY A 92 -11.60 -3.71 14.08
CA GLY A 92 -11.31 -2.81 15.20
C GLY A 92 -9.88 -2.93 15.78
N SER A 93 -9.00 -3.72 15.16
CA SER A 93 -7.57 -3.82 15.49
C SER A 93 -6.71 -3.42 14.30
N GLU A 94 -5.59 -2.74 14.55
CA GLU A 94 -4.55 -2.48 13.54
C GLU A 94 -3.44 -3.55 13.55
N VAL A 95 -3.49 -4.46 14.53
CA VAL A 95 -2.42 -5.41 14.85
C VAL A 95 -2.90 -6.85 14.66
N ILE A 96 -2.06 -7.68 14.05
CA ILE A 96 -2.20 -9.14 13.98
C ILE A 96 -1.63 -9.73 15.28
N LYS A 97 -2.50 -10.35 16.07
CA LYS A 97 -2.18 -10.87 17.41
C LYS A 97 -1.39 -12.19 17.33
N VAL A 98 -0.65 -12.50 18.40
CA VAL A 98 0.14 -13.74 18.48
C VAL A 98 -0.73 -15.00 18.39
N ASP A 99 -1.94 -14.97 18.93
CA ASP A 99 -2.84 -16.12 18.93
C ASP A 99 -3.39 -16.43 17.54
N GLN A 100 -3.61 -15.41 16.69
CA GLN A 100 -3.98 -15.62 15.28
C GLN A 100 -2.88 -16.38 14.53
N VAL A 101 -1.61 -15.98 14.73
CA VAL A 101 -0.46 -16.65 14.11
C VAL A 101 -0.28 -18.07 14.63
N ARG A 102 -0.37 -18.28 15.94
CA ARG A 102 -0.26 -19.62 16.54
C ARG A 102 -1.37 -20.56 16.06
N GLY A 103 -2.62 -20.07 15.97
CA GLY A 103 -3.74 -20.84 15.46
C GLY A 103 -3.57 -21.24 13.99
N MET A 104 -3.02 -20.33 13.17
CA MET A 104 -2.65 -20.65 11.78
C MET A 104 -1.57 -21.74 11.72
N ILE A 105 -0.47 -21.59 12.47
CA ILE A 105 0.63 -22.57 12.48
C ILE A 105 0.12 -23.97 12.85
N ALA A 106 -0.70 -24.08 13.89
CA ALA A 106 -1.27 -25.36 14.31
C ALA A 106 -2.12 -26.02 13.22
N ARG A 107 -2.79 -25.23 12.36
CA ARG A 107 -3.58 -25.75 11.24
C ARG A 107 -2.72 -26.05 10.01
N LEU A 108 -1.60 -25.34 9.82
CA LEU A 108 -0.62 -25.66 8.77
C LEU A 108 0.02 -27.03 9.01
N ASP A 109 0.29 -27.40 10.27
CA ASP A 109 0.89 -28.68 10.67
C ASP A 109 0.01 -29.92 10.35
N LEU A 110 -1.29 -29.73 10.11
CA LEU A 110 -2.19 -30.83 9.73
C LEU A 110 -1.93 -31.28 8.29
N THR A 111 -2.53 -32.38 7.84
CA THR A 111 -2.51 -32.78 6.42
C THR A 111 -3.33 -31.82 5.56
N THR A 112 -3.02 -31.74 4.27
CA THR A 112 -3.84 -31.04 3.27
C THR A 112 -5.21 -31.71 3.12
N SER A 113 -6.22 -30.93 2.75
CA SER A 113 -7.59 -31.41 2.62
C SER A 113 -8.02 -31.59 1.16
N ILE A 114 -7.80 -30.58 0.32
CA ILE A 114 -8.26 -30.57 -1.08
C ILE A 114 -7.13 -30.19 -2.03
N SER A 115 -6.29 -29.21 -1.67
CA SER A 115 -5.16 -28.78 -2.50
C SER A 115 -3.90 -29.61 -2.23
N SER A 116 -2.95 -29.57 -3.17
CA SER A 116 -1.63 -30.18 -2.98
C SER A 116 -0.75 -29.43 -1.98
N VAL A 117 -1.05 -28.16 -1.72
CA VAL A 117 -0.29 -27.27 -0.84
C VAL A 117 -1.21 -26.51 0.10
N LYS A 118 -0.71 -26.10 1.26
CA LYS A 118 -1.38 -25.10 2.12
C LYS A 118 -0.79 -23.73 1.89
N VAL A 119 -1.62 -22.69 1.90
CA VAL A 119 -1.16 -21.33 1.70
C VAL A 119 -1.56 -20.43 2.86
N ALA A 120 -0.57 -19.90 3.55
CA ALA A 120 -0.74 -18.84 4.55
C ALA A 120 -0.46 -17.49 3.90
N TYR A 121 -1.43 -16.59 3.96
CA TYR A 121 -1.37 -15.25 3.39
C TYR A 121 -1.45 -14.22 4.50
N ILE A 122 -0.37 -13.47 4.73
CA ILE A 122 -0.25 -12.53 5.85
C ILE A 122 -0.14 -11.11 5.28
N ARG A 123 -1.13 -10.26 5.59
CA ARG A 123 -1.19 -8.89 5.07
C ARG A 123 -1.95 -7.93 6.00
N PRO A 124 -1.41 -6.74 6.30
CA PRO A 124 -0.02 -6.34 6.12
C PRO A 124 0.89 -7.09 7.08
N ALA A 125 2.05 -7.57 6.63
CA ALA A 125 2.97 -8.33 7.47
C ALA A 125 3.56 -7.48 8.61
N GLU A 126 3.80 -6.18 8.38
CA GLU A 126 4.25 -5.22 9.39
C GLU A 126 3.22 -4.93 10.49
N SER A 127 1.96 -5.32 10.29
CA SER A 127 0.94 -5.26 11.33
C SER A 127 1.06 -6.39 12.35
N MET A 128 1.99 -7.35 12.19
CA MET A 128 2.23 -8.36 13.21
C MET A 128 2.79 -7.76 14.50
N HIS A 129 2.15 -8.11 15.62
CA HIS A 129 2.73 -7.85 16.93
C HIS A 129 4.12 -8.51 17.01
N PRO A 130 5.14 -7.92 17.69
CA PRO A 130 6.47 -8.52 17.78
C PRO A 130 6.48 -9.98 18.27
N ALA A 131 5.61 -10.32 19.22
CA ALA A 131 5.44 -11.69 19.69
C ALA A 131 4.87 -12.63 18.61
N ALA A 132 3.99 -12.12 17.74
CA ALA A 132 3.42 -12.86 16.62
C ALA A 132 4.50 -13.14 15.55
N ALA A 133 5.31 -12.14 15.21
CA ALA A 133 6.46 -12.31 14.31
C ALA A 133 7.44 -13.37 14.85
N ASN A 134 7.79 -13.33 16.13
CA ASN A 134 8.68 -14.32 16.73
C ASN A 134 8.09 -15.74 16.71
N ALA A 135 6.78 -15.89 16.92
CA ALA A 135 6.11 -17.19 16.84
C ALA A 135 6.20 -17.81 15.43
N LEU A 136 6.24 -16.97 14.38
CA LEU A 136 6.33 -17.41 12.98
C LEU A 136 7.72 -17.93 12.58
N LEU A 137 8.77 -17.58 13.33
CA LEU A 137 10.16 -17.87 12.94
C LEU A 137 10.41 -19.36 12.69
N LYS A 138 9.88 -20.23 13.55
CA LYS A 138 10.05 -21.68 13.39
C LYS A 138 9.45 -22.17 12.06
N SER A 139 8.25 -21.73 11.72
CA SER A 139 7.58 -22.11 10.46
C SER A 139 8.25 -21.53 9.22
N LEU A 140 9.00 -20.43 9.36
CA LEU A 140 9.82 -19.87 8.27
C LEU A 140 11.14 -20.62 8.07
N GLU A 141 11.67 -21.26 9.11
CA GLU A 141 12.88 -22.09 9.01
C GLU A 141 12.56 -23.51 8.54
N GLU A 142 11.50 -24.09 9.12
CA GLU A 142 11.08 -25.47 8.92
C GLU A 142 9.58 -25.47 8.59
N PRO A 143 9.19 -25.33 7.31
CA PRO A 143 7.79 -25.38 6.92
C PRO A 143 7.22 -26.78 7.17
N ALA A 144 5.97 -26.84 7.66
CA ALA A 144 5.28 -28.10 7.83
C ALA A 144 4.76 -28.63 6.49
N GLY A 145 5.33 -29.76 6.03
CA GLY A 145 4.94 -30.40 4.78
C GLY A 145 4.99 -29.44 3.59
N ASP A 146 3.95 -29.47 2.76
CA ASP A 146 3.83 -28.65 1.53
C ASP A 146 3.16 -27.28 1.79
N ALA A 147 3.57 -26.58 2.86
CA ALA A 147 3.07 -25.26 3.20
C ALA A 147 3.88 -24.13 2.53
N VAL A 148 3.18 -23.13 2.00
CA VAL A 148 3.74 -21.89 1.45
C VAL A 148 3.20 -20.69 2.22
N LEU A 149 4.11 -19.85 2.70
CA LEU A 149 3.83 -18.58 3.36
C LEU A 149 4.06 -17.43 2.37
N ILE A 150 3.06 -16.58 2.20
CA ILE A 150 3.11 -15.37 1.38
C ILE A 150 2.85 -14.17 2.28
N LEU A 151 3.88 -13.37 2.50
CA LEU A 151 3.82 -12.15 3.31
C LEU A 151 3.77 -10.95 2.36
N VAL A 152 2.87 -10.00 2.62
CA VAL A 152 2.80 -8.74 1.87
C VAL A 152 3.10 -7.58 2.80
N SER A 153 4.08 -6.75 2.44
CA SER A 153 4.47 -5.61 3.26
C SER A 153 4.53 -4.31 2.45
N HIS A 154 4.01 -3.23 3.02
CA HIS A 154 4.08 -1.88 2.48
C HIS A 154 5.34 -1.14 2.94
N ASP A 155 5.82 -1.47 4.14
CA ASP A 155 7.06 -0.95 4.70
C ASP A 155 7.85 -2.09 5.38
N THR A 156 8.79 -2.67 4.65
CA THR A 156 9.65 -3.75 5.18
C THR A 156 10.68 -3.24 6.19
N GLY A 157 10.84 -1.93 6.38
CA GLY A 157 11.65 -1.37 7.45
C GLY A 157 11.06 -1.63 8.85
N LYS A 158 9.73 -1.76 8.94
CA LYS A 158 9.02 -2.07 10.19
C LYS A 158 9.08 -3.54 10.59
N LEU A 159 9.44 -4.42 9.65
CA LEU A 159 9.54 -5.85 9.91
C LEU A 159 10.90 -6.23 10.54
N PRO A 160 10.93 -7.16 11.50
CA PRO A 160 12.16 -7.70 12.04
C PRO A 160 13.06 -8.30 10.95
N VAL A 161 14.37 -8.06 11.05
CA VAL A 161 15.40 -8.65 10.15
C VAL A 161 15.30 -10.17 10.13
N THR A 162 14.96 -10.79 11.27
CA THR A 162 14.84 -12.25 11.43
C THR A 162 13.78 -12.88 10.53
N ILE A 163 12.69 -12.16 10.24
CA ILE A 163 11.67 -12.56 9.26
C ILE A 163 12.22 -12.36 7.84
N ARG A 164 12.72 -11.16 7.55
CA ARG A 164 13.16 -10.78 6.21
C ARG A 164 14.26 -11.70 5.67
N SER A 165 15.20 -12.12 6.52
CA SER A 165 16.30 -12.99 6.12
C SER A 165 15.89 -14.42 5.75
N ARG A 166 14.69 -14.84 6.15
CA ARG A 166 14.15 -16.20 5.91
C ARG A 166 13.11 -16.24 4.79
N CYS A 167 12.74 -15.09 4.24
CA CYS A 167 11.83 -15.00 3.10
C CYS A 167 12.61 -14.71 1.82
N GLN A 168 12.17 -15.31 0.72
CA GLN A 168 12.59 -14.87 -0.61
C GLN A 168 11.85 -13.57 -0.96
N SER A 169 12.60 -12.47 -1.11
CA SER A 169 12.00 -11.17 -1.46
C SER A 169 11.60 -11.06 -2.93
N ILE A 170 10.43 -10.49 -3.17
CA ILE A 170 9.89 -10.02 -4.45
C ILE A 170 9.53 -8.55 -4.29
N SER A 171 10.44 -7.67 -4.71
CA SER A 171 10.25 -6.22 -4.63
C SER A 171 9.43 -5.67 -5.80
N VAL A 172 8.17 -5.33 -5.56
CA VAL A 172 7.29 -4.65 -6.52
C VAL A 172 7.40 -3.12 -6.32
N LYS A 173 8.24 -2.50 -7.14
CA LYS A 173 8.50 -1.07 -7.11
C LYS A 173 7.31 -0.27 -7.67
N GLN A 174 7.31 1.05 -7.44
CA GLN A 174 6.40 1.92 -8.20
C GLN A 174 6.83 1.88 -9.68
N PRO A 175 5.89 1.61 -10.60
CA PRO A 175 6.17 1.69 -12.03
C PRO A 175 6.43 3.12 -12.49
N GLU A 176 7.05 3.26 -13.65
CA GLU A 176 7.23 4.57 -14.28
C GLU A 176 5.88 5.23 -14.56
N GLN A 177 5.77 6.54 -14.29
CA GLN A 177 4.53 7.30 -14.49
C GLN A 177 3.97 7.14 -15.91
N ARG A 178 4.83 7.13 -16.93
CA ARG A 178 4.43 6.92 -18.32
C ARG A 178 3.70 5.59 -18.54
N ILE A 179 4.17 4.50 -17.91
CA ILE A 179 3.53 3.18 -18.00
C ILE A 179 2.15 3.24 -17.33
N VAL A 180 2.05 3.90 -16.19
CA VAL A 180 0.79 4.03 -15.44
C VAL A 180 -0.23 4.87 -16.18
N LEU A 181 0.16 6.03 -16.74
CA LEU A 181 -0.72 6.89 -17.52
C LEU A 181 -1.25 6.16 -18.76
N ASN A 182 -0.38 5.44 -19.47
CA ASN A 182 -0.79 4.62 -20.61
C ASN A 182 -1.77 3.51 -20.20
N TRP A 183 -1.57 2.90 -19.04
CA TRP A 183 -2.47 1.89 -18.50
C TRP A 183 -3.82 2.51 -18.06
N LEU A 184 -3.81 3.64 -17.36
CA LEU A 184 -5.02 4.36 -16.94
C LEU A 184 -5.85 4.79 -18.16
N ALA A 185 -5.20 5.34 -19.19
CA ALA A 185 -5.86 5.79 -20.42
C ALA A 185 -6.46 4.65 -21.26
N LYS A 186 -5.93 3.43 -21.11
CA LYS A 186 -6.50 2.23 -21.76
C LYS A 186 -7.73 1.71 -21.03
N ASN A 187 -7.74 1.81 -19.70
CA ASN A 187 -8.79 1.24 -18.86
C ASN A 187 -9.89 2.23 -18.48
N ASN A 188 -9.69 3.53 -18.74
CA ASN A 188 -10.63 4.58 -18.39
C ASN A 188 -10.78 5.56 -19.56
N SER A 189 -11.93 6.23 -19.63
CA SER A 189 -12.24 7.21 -20.68
C SER A 189 -12.04 8.66 -20.25
N GLN A 190 -11.39 8.90 -19.11
CA GLN A 190 -11.15 10.25 -18.58
C GLN A 190 -10.08 11.01 -19.38
N PRO A 191 -10.13 12.35 -19.40
CA PRO A 191 -9.16 13.15 -20.15
C PRO A 191 -7.74 13.01 -19.58
N PRO A 192 -6.68 13.15 -20.41
CA PRO A 192 -5.29 12.98 -19.96
C PRO A 192 -4.89 13.86 -18.76
N ASP A 193 -5.46 15.06 -18.66
CA ASP A 193 -5.18 16.00 -17.57
C ASP A 193 -5.71 15.48 -16.22
N GLU A 194 -6.91 14.88 -16.21
CA GLU A 194 -7.48 14.26 -15.00
C GLU A 194 -6.71 13.00 -14.60
N LEU A 195 -6.29 12.18 -15.58
CA LEU A 195 -5.44 11.02 -15.31
C LEU A 195 -4.10 11.42 -14.70
N GLY A 196 -3.50 12.51 -15.19
CA GLY A 196 -2.29 13.11 -14.64
C GLY A 196 -2.50 13.63 -13.22
N ALA A 197 -3.60 14.36 -12.98
CA ALA A 197 -3.95 14.88 -11.67
C ALA A 197 -4.19 13.75 -10.66
N ALA A 198 -4.91 12.70 -11.04
CA ALA A 198 -5.15 11.53 -10.19
C ALA A 198 -3.87 10.77 -9.86
N LEU A 199 -2.96 10.59 -10.83
CA LEU A 199 -1.67 9.95 -10.58
C LEU A 199 -0.77 10.81 -9.68
N GLN A 200 -0.80 12.14 -9.84
CA GLN A 200 -0.09 13.06 -8.98
C GLN A 200 -0.66 12.99 -7.55
N ALA A 201 -1.97 13.07 -7.38
CA ALA A 201 -2.66 12.94 -6.09
C ALA A 201 -2.33 11.61 -5.41
N ALA A 202 -2.22 10.53 -6.18
CA ALA A 202 -1.92 9.19 -5.70
C ALA A 202 -0.44 8.97 -5.31
N GLY A 203 0.44 9.94 -5.59
CA GLY A 203 1.87 9.84 -5.34
C GLY A 203 2.54 8.76 -6.19
N GLY A 204 2.09 8.64 -7.45
CA GLY A 204 2.61 7.64 -8.40
C GLY A 204 2.07 6.22 -8.22
N SER A 205 1.17 5.98 -7.26
CA SER A 205 0.54 4.67 -7.06
C SER A 205 -0.53 4.40 -8.11
N PRO A 206 -0.41 3.33 -8.92
CA PRO A 206 -1.38 3.03 -9.98
C PRO A 206 -2.78 2.72 -9.46
N LEU A 207 -2.89 1.83 -8.46
CA LEU A 207 -4.19 1.40 -7.97
C LEU A 207 -4.90 2.49 -7.16
N ARG A 208 -4.14 3.36 -6.48
CA ARG A 208 -4.71 4.51 -5.79
C ARG A 208 -5.19 5.56 -6.80
N ALA A 209 -4.43 5.80 -7.87
CA ALA A 209 -4.86 6.69 -8.94
C ALA A 209 -6.17 6.21 -9.57
N LEU A 210 -6.29 4.89 -9.84
CA LEU A 210 -7.54 4.30 -10.31
C LEU A 210 -8.70 4.58 -9.35
N ARG A 211 -8.53 4.33 -8.04
CA ARG A 211 -9.56 4.64 -7.04
C ARG A 211 -9.98 6.10 -7.07
N TYR A 212 -9.01 7.02 -7.18
CA TYR A 212 -9.30 8.45 -7.18
C TYR A 212 -10.13 8.93 -8.37
N LEU A 213 -10.05 8.24 -9.52
CA LEU A 213 -10.87 8.58 -10.68
C LEU A 213 -12.37 8.31 -10.45
N ASP A 214 -12.70 7.36 -9.57
CA ASP A 214 -14.08 6.95 -9.28
C ASP A 214 -14.64 7.60 -8.00
N SER A 215 -13.94 8.58 -7.42
CA SER A 215 -14.18 9.01 -6.03
C SER A 215 -13.97 10.53 -5.83
N PRO A 216 -14.65 11.17 -4.87
CA PRO A 216 -14.51 12.61 -4.59
C PRO A 216 -13.12 13.02 -4.05
N GLU A 217 -12.23 12.06 -3.82
CA GLU A 217 -10.87 12.28 -3.34
C GLU A 217 -10.04 13.16 -4.29
N LEU A 218 -10.31 13.14 -5.59
CA LEU A 218 -9.60 14.00 -6.55
C LEU A 218 -9.91 15.49 -6.30
N ASP A 219 -11.17 15.81 -6.04
CA ASP A 219 -11.61 17.17 -5.69
C ASP A 219 -11.05 17.58 -4.33
N ALA A 220 -11.01 16.65 -3.36
CA ALA A 220 -10.41 16.89 -2.05
C ALA A 220 -8.92 17.24 -2.17
N TYR A 221 -8.17 16.51 -3.00
CA TYR A 221 -6.76 16.84 -3.27
C TYR A 221 -6.60 18.24 -3.89
N ALA A 222 -7.48 18.62 -4.83
CA ALA A 222 -7.47 19.95 -5.42
C ALA A 222 -7.68 21.04 -4.36
N LYS A 223 -8.62 20.83 -3.41
CA LYS A 223 -8.84 21.74 -2.26
C LYS A 223 -7.60 21.86 -1.39
N VAL A 224 -6.90 20.76 -1.10
CA VAL A 224 -5.65 20.80 -0.31
C VAL A 224 -4.58 21.63 -1.00
N ARG A 225 -4.40 21.47 -2.32
CA ARG A 225 -3.43 22.27 -3.08
C ARG A 225 -3.77 23.75 -3.08
N GLU A 226 -5.05 24.10 -3.27
CA GLU A 226 -5.50 25.48 -3.25
C GLU A 226 -5.32 26.12 -1.86
N ALA A 227 -5.59 25.37 -0.81
CA ALA A 227 -5.39 25.81 0.57
C ALA A 227 -3.90 26.07 0.88
N LEU A 228 -3.01 25.16 0.47
CA LEU A 228 -1.56 25.35 0.59
C LEU A 228 -1.05 26.53 -0.24
N ALA A 229 -1.57 26.71 -1.47
CA ALA A 229 -1.25 27.86 -2.30
C ALA A 229 -1.70 29.18 -1.65
N THR A 230 -2.85 29.18 -0.98
CA THR A 230 -3.38 30.32 -0.22
C THR A 230 -2.50 30.65 0.98
N LEU A 231 -2.05 29.65 1.75
CA LEU A 231 -1.10 29.85 2.86
C LEU A 231 0.21 30.47 2.39
N LEU A 232 0.72 30.02 1.23
CA LEU A 232 1.95 30.54 0.65
C LEU A 232 1.80 31.98 0.16
N ALA A 233 0.66 32.33 -0.42
CA ALA A 233 0.41 33.69 -0.89
C ALA A 233 0.06 34.66 0.25
N ARG A 234 -0.58 34.18 1.32
CA ARG A 234 -1.06 34.97 2.47
C ARG A 234 -0.90 34.16 3.76
N PRO A 235 0.25 34.23 4.44
CA PRO A 235 0.51 33.46 5.67
C PRO A 235 -0.51 33.69 6.81
N ALA A 236 -1.14 34.86 6.87
CA ALA A 236 -2.16 35.19 7.86
C ALA A 236 -3.52 34.49 7.65
N SER A 237 -3.69 33.67 6.61
CA SER A 237 -4.97 33.02 6.26
C SER A 237 -5.23 31.68 6.95
N VAL A 238 -4.52 31.38 8.05
CA VAL A 238 -4.56 30.08 8.75
C VAL A 238 -5.98 29.63 9.15
N SER A 239 -6.82 30.53 9.67
CA SER A 239 -8.18 30.19 10.09
C SER A 239 -9.08 29.77 8.91
N MET A 240 -8.94 30.45 7.77
CA MET A 240 -9.64 30.12 6.53
C MET A 240 -9.21 28.73 6.03
N VAL A 241 -7.91 28.46 6.01
CA VAL A 241 -7.36 27.18 5.52
C VAL A 241 -7.76 26.02 6.44
N SER A 242 -7.76 26.23 7.76
CA SER A 242 -8.25 25.23 8.71
C SER A 242 -9.69 24.84 8.43
N SER A 243 -10.57 25.80 8.08
CA SER A 243 -11.97 25.50 7.77
C SER A 243 -12.17 24.81 6.41
N GLN A 244 -11.29 25.07 5.44
CA GLN A 244 -11.34 24.44 4.12
C GLN A 244 -10.91 22.98 4.13
N LEU A 245 -10.00 22.63 5.04
CA LEU A 245 -9.45 21.28 5.19
C LEU A 245 -10.24 20.43 6.20
N ASP A 246 -11.22 21.00 6.88
CA ASP A 246 -12.05 20.31 7.84
C ASP A 246 -12.97 19.28 7.15
N GLY A 247 -13.18 18.13 7.81
CA GLY A 247 -13.98 17.03 7.28
C GLY A 247 -13.29 16.12 6.24
N LEU A 248 -12.03 16.38 5.89
CA LEU A 248 -11.22 15.45 5.08
C LEU A 248 -10.73 14.28 5.94
N GLU A 249 -10.58 13.11 5.31
CA GLU A 249 -10.02 11.94 5.98
C GLU A 249 -8.56 12.23 6.40
N PRO A 250 -8.21 12.10 7.69
CA PRO A 250 -6.91 12.54 8.20
C PRO A 250 -5.70 11.89 7.52
N GLU A 251 -5.75 10.60 7.19
CA GLU A 251 -4.63 9.89 6.58
C GLU A 251 -4.34 10.39 5.15
N GLU A 252 -5.39 10.59 4.34
CA GLU A 252 -5.33 11.19 3.00
C GLU A 252 -4.87 12.65 3.07
N LEU A 253 -5.43 13.45 3.97
CA LEU A 253 -5.05 14.86 4.16
C LEU A 253 -3.56 15.01 4.44
N TRP A 254 -3.03 14.29 5.45
CA TRP A 254 -1.62 14.38 5.81
C TRP A 254 -0.69 13.83 4.73
N ARG A 255 -1.14 12.83 3.98
CA ARG A 255 -0.42 12.33 2.82
C ARG A 255 -0.29 13.39 1.74
N TRP A 256 -1.38 14.09 1.42
CA TRP A 256 -1.35 15.17 0.42
C TRP A 256 -0.50 16.36 0.90
N ILE A 257 -0.60 16.77 2.16
CA ILE A 257 0.26 17.82 2.73
C ILE A 257 1.75 17.43 2.65
N SER A 258 2.10 16.21 3.08
CA SER A 258 3.47 15.66 2.99
C SER A 258 3.98 15.65 1.54
N MET A 259 3.13 15.27 0.58
CA MET A 259 3.50 15.25 -0.83
C MET A 259 3.72 16.64 -1.40
N CYS A 260 2.80 17.58 -1.17
CA CYS A 260 2.93 18.96 -1.65
C CYS A 260 4.14 19.65 -1.04
N THR A 261 4.37 19.51 0.27
CA THR A 261 5.56 20.09 0.93
C THR A 261 6.86 19.46 0.44
N SER A 262 6.90 18.14 0.18
CA SER A 262 8.07 17.48 -0.43
C SER A 262 8.34 17.97 -1.85
N GLU A 263 7.30 18.17 -2.66
CA GLU A 263 7.43 18.76 -4.00
C GLU A 263 8.05 20.15 -3.91
N MET A 264 7.56 20.99 -2.98
CA MET A 264 8.09 22.33 -2.75
C MET A 264 9.57 22.33 -2.38
N VAL A 265 10.00 21.45 -1.47
CA VAL A 265 11.42 21.32 -1.09
C VAL A 265 12.26 20.94 -2.31
N LYS A 266 11.82 19.95 -3.09
CA LYS A 266 12.56 19.48 -4.27
C LYS A 266 12.70 20.57 -5.34
N THR A 267 11.62 21.28 -5.65
CA THR A 267 11.62 22.35 -6.66
C THR A 267 12.47 23.53 -6.21
N GLN A 268 12.42 23.88 -4.92
CA GLN A 268 13.24 24.96 -4.36
C GLN A 268 14.73 24.61 -4.41
N MET A 269 15.11 23.39 -4.01
CA MET A 269 16.49 22.89 -4.13
C MET A 269 16.97 22.76 -5.58
N ALA A 270 16.07 22.44 -6.51
CA ALA A 270 16.38 22.34 -7.93
C ALA A 270 16.31 23.70 -8.67
N HIS A 271 15.95 24.79 -7.99
CA HIS A 271 15.68 26.11 -8.57
C HIS A 271 14.67 26.08 -9.74
N GLN A 272 13.66 25.22 -9.64
CA GLN A 272 12.58 25.08 -10.62
C GLN A 272 11.28 25.69 -10.09
N PRO A 273 10.42 26.24 -10.98
CA PRO A 273 9.10 26.74 -10.57
C PRO A 273 8.19 25.58 -10.16
N LEU A 274 7.34 25.82 -9.16
CA LEU A 274 6.27 24.90 -8.79
C LEU A 274 5.12 24.99 -9.79
N ASN A 275 4.78 23.87 -10.42
CA ASN A 275 3.78 23.83 -11.50
C ASN A 275 2.37 24.28 -11.06
N TRP A 276 2.09 24.30 -9.76
CA TRP A 276 0.79 24.71 -9.21
C TRP A 276 0.80 26.01 -8.41
N LEU A 277 1.94 26.70 -8.37
CA LEU A 277 2.06 28.02 -7.79
C LEU A 277 2.38 29.04 -8.88
N GLN A 278 1.50 30.01 -9.06
CA GLN A 278 1.69 31.08 -10.06
C GLN A 278 2.80 32.07 -9.67
N LYS A 279 3.27 32.06 -8.41
CA LYS A 279 4.34 32.93 -7.90
C LYS A 279 5.41 32.09 -7.21
N ASN A 280 6.69 32.40 -7.47
CA ASN A 280 7.81 31.88 -6.70
C ASN A 280 7.74 32.47 -5.29
N VAL A 281 7.17 31.71 -4.35
CA VAL A 281 7.18 32.08 -2.93
C VAL A 281 8.53 31.64 -2.36
N ALA A 282 9.34 32.61 -1.94
CA ALA A 282 10.60 32.36 -1.28
C ALA A 282 10.34 32.06 0.20
N LEU A 283 10.18 30.79 0.57
CA LEU A 283 10.25 30.35 1.96
C LEU A 283 11.70 30.07 2.34
N CYS A 284 12.07 30.26 3.61
CA CYS A 284 13.39 29.83 4.09
C CYS A 284 13.53 28.30 3.98
N ASP A 285 14.63 27.81 3.39
CA ASP A 285 14.90 26.37 3.18
C ASP A 285 14.74 25.55 4.48
N LYS A 286 15.19 26.12 5.61
CA LYS A 286 15.16 25.46 6.92
C LYS A 286 13.73 25.31 7.45
N THR A 287 12.90 26.34 7.26
CA THR A 287 11.49 26.38 7.65
C THR A 287 10.69 25.34 6.88
N LEU A 288 10.86 25.30 5.56
CA LEU A 288 10.14 24.36 4.70
C LEU A 288 10.50 22.90 5.02
N LEU A 289 11.77 22.61 5.31
CA LEU A 289 12.21 21.28 5.71
C LEU A 289 11.63 20.85 7.08
N GLN A 290 11.50 21.78 8.04
CA GLN A 290 10.87 21.50 9.33
C GLN A 290 9.38 21.18 9.17
N LEU A 291 8.66 21.96 8.35
CA LEU A 291 7.25 21.77 8.07
C LEU A 291 6.98 20.45 7.33
N GLN A 292 7.85 20.09 6.37
CA GLN A 292 7.80 18.79 5.70
C GLN A 292 8.00 17.65 6.71
N LYS A 293 9.03 17.73 7.56
CA LYS A 293 9.30 16.70 8.56
C LYS A 293 8.12 16.52 9.52
N GLN A 294 7.47 17.61 9.93
CA GLN A 294 6.28 17.53 10.78
C GLN A 294 5.09 16.91 10.03
N ALA A 295 4.90 17.23 8.75
CA ALA A 295 3.86 16.60 7.93
C ALA A 295 4.06 15.08 7.80
N ASP A 296 5.32 14.63 7.63
CA ASP A 296 5.66 13.20 7.59
C ASP A 296 5.37 12.49 8.92
N ILE A 297 5.66 13.14 10.06
CA ILE A 297 5.32 12.62 11.40
C ILE A 297 3.80 12.55 11.58
N ASN A 298 3.10 13.62 11.23
CA ASN A 298 1.64 13.69 11.40
C ASN A 298 0.93 12.67 10.52
N ARG A 299 1.45 12.36 9.33
CA ARG A 299 0.98 11.26 8.49
C ARG A 299 1.12 9.88 9.16
N GLN A 300 2.17 9.66 9.96
CA GLN A 300 2.31 8.42 10.71
C GLN A 300 1.35 8.37 11.91
N LEU A 301 1.16 9.51 12.57
CA LEU A 301 0.24 9.63 13.71
C LEU A 301 -1.23 9.56 13.29
N SER A 302 -1.58 10.03 12.09
CA SER A 302 -2.96 9.93 11.57
C SER A 302 -3.41 8.51 11.31
N ALA A 303 -2.45 7.56 11.20
CA ALA A 303 -2.74 6.13 11.12
C ALA A 303 -2.94 5.47 12.51
N THR A 304 -3.10 6.28 13.56
CA THR A 304 -3.36 5.85 14.95
C THR A 304 -4.55 6.66 15.49
N PRO A 305 -5.17 6.32 16.64
CA PRO A 305 -6.38 6.99 17.13
C PRO A 305 -6.12 8.38 17.76
N VAL A 306 -5.30 9.21 17.11
CA VAL A 306 -5.01 10.59 17.48
C VAL A 306 -6.06 11.51 16.85
N ARG A 307 -6.44 12.57 17.57
CA ARG A 307 -7.31 13.64 17.08
C ARG A 307 -6.64 14.43 15.94
N GLY A 308 -7.03 14.11 14.70
CA GLY A 308 -6.43 14.68 13.48
C GLY A 308 -6.61 16.18 13.31
N ASP A 309 -7.71 16.73 13.84
CA ASP A 309 -8.00 18.17 13.92
C ASP A 309 -6.93 18.94 14.69
N LEU A 310 -6.49 18.39 15.84
CA LEU A 310 -5.43 19.02 16.64
C LEU A 310 -4.08 19.00 15.93
N LEU A 311 -3.76 17.92 15.22
CA LEU A 311 -2.51 17.83 14.44
C LEU A 311 -2.46 18.91 13.37
N LEU A 312 -3.61 19.18 12.72
CA LEU A 312 -3.70 20.19 11.66
C LEU A 312 -3.54 21.59 12.24
N GLN A 313 -4.21 21.88 13.37
CA GLN A 313 -4.11 23.16 14.05
C GLN A 313 -2.66 23.45 14.51
N ASP A 314 -1.98 22.49 15.16
CA ASP A 314 -0.59 22.65 15.60
C ASP A 314 0.35 22.95 14.42
N TRP A 315 0.20 22.23 13.30
CA TRP A 315 1.01 22.44 12.11
C TRP A 315 0.76 23.81 11.46
N LEU A 316 -0.49 24.25 11.39
CA LEU A 316 -0.85 25.56 10.85
C LEU A 316 -0.35 26.72 11.74
N ILE A 317 -0.37 26.55 13.07
CA ILE A 317 0.20 27.54 14.00
C ILE A 317 1.71 27.67 13.76
N LYS A 318 2.43 26.55 13.69
CA LYS A 318 3.87 26.55 13.35
C LYS A 318 4.16 27.19 11.99
N TRP A 319 3.29 26.96 11.01
CA TRP A 319 3.38 27.63 9.72
C TRP A 319 3.29 29.16 9.87
N ALA A 320 2.31 29.67 10.61
CA ALA A 320 2.15 31.11 10.84
C ALA A 320 3.32 31.73 11.60
N GLU A 321 3.83 31.06 12.63
CA GLU A 321 4.97 31.54 13.42
C GLU A 321 6.27 31.68 12.60
N GLN A 322 6.44 30.84 11.58
CA GLN A 322 7.67 30.77 10.78
C GLN A 322 7.61 31.54 9.46
N ALA A 323 6.43 32.05 9.08
CA ALA A 323 6.20 32.79 7.84
C ALA A 323 6.18 34.33 8.03
N VAL A 324 6.49 34.80 9.25
CA VAL A 324 6.78 36.20 9.60
C VAL A 324 8.28 36.45 9.52
#